data_AF-A0A5C6HLG6-F1
#
_entry.id   AF-A0A5C6HLG6-F1
#
_cell.length_a   1.000
_cell.length_b   1.000
_cell.length_c   1.000
_cell.angle_alpha   90.00
_cell.angle_beta   90.00
_cell.angle_gamma   90.00
#
_symmetry.space_group_name_H-M   'P 1'
#
loop_
_entity.id
_entity.type
_entity.pdbx_description
1 polymer ?
#
loop_
_entity_poly.entity_id
_entity_poly.type
_entity_poly.pdbx_seq_one_letter_code
_entity_poly.pdbx_strand_id
1 'polypeptide(L)'
;MDKQREYKDIELFKRECDDNYLLLLNNKTLSVGFLVKDTLLLLQSGITNPTEIKEELYIIHKLEIEIIDIENIIRLINKFTFESTEPFYVKLFKLFDPSSIHVGINFLFNKVVFYYSFVLLLILNLFLILIVSPEKLKSANEWIIWSLSLGIILLFHEFGHSLSAKKYGINCKEIGIGLYLIFPILYTNLGESWKLTKEKRIMINLSGIYFQLIIGTFIGFSALLISSSILSKLFFANIAIVIANINPLIKLDGYWIFADLLNVGNLSKAANKELRKPISSDFFKNMNAKLFVYALLRAVFTIAMLATMITMLITAFIKIINQSHLSYNDYLIIVFIICYAKKYIKIWICKMKKNYF
;
A
#
# COMPACT_ATOMS: atom_id res chain seq x y z
N MET A 1 28.86 9.32 8.20
CA MET A 1 28.27 8.01 7.86
C MET A 1 28.78 7.63 6.48
N ASP A 2 29.39 6.46 6.38
CA ASP A 2 30.18 6.05 5.23
C ASP A 2 29.26 5.75 4.03
N LYS A 3 29.25 6.62 2.99
CA LYS A 3 28.33 6.51 1.84
C LYS A 3 28.40 5.12 1.18
N GLN A 4 29.57 4.49 1.25
CA GLN A 4 29.85 3.18 0.70
C GLN A 4 29.08 2.04 1.39
N ARG A 5 28.75 2.20 2.69
CA ARG A 5 28.00 1.20 3.45
C ARG A 5 26.53 1.16 3.02
N GLU A 6 25.96 2.31 2.66
CA GLU A 6 24.54 2.42 2.29
C GLU A 6 24.25 2.00 0.84
N TYR A 7 25.21 2.11 -0.10
CA TYR A 7 25.02 1.55 -1.44
C TYR A 7 24.91 0.02 -1.42
N LYS A 8 25.61 -0.64 -0.49
CA LYS A 8 25.59 -2.10 -0.34
C LYS A 8 24.23 -2.63 0.15
N ASP A 9 23.43 -1.78 0.79
CA ASP A 9 22.08 -2.14 1.24
C ASP A 9 21.04 -2.09 0.09
N ILE A 10 21.42 -1.61 -1.09
CA ILE A 10 20.53 -1.58 -2.26
C ILE A 10 20.53 -2.95 -2.93
N GLU A 11 19.38 -3.64 -2.84
CA GLU A 11 19.14 -4.89 -3.54
C GLU A 11 18.80 -4.61 -5.03
N LEU A 12 19.33 -5.41 -5.94
CA LEU A 12 19.15 -5.28 -7.38
C LEU A 12 18.43 -6.50 -7.96
N PHE A 13 17.36 -6.28 -8.73
CA PHE A 13 16.61 -7.36 -9.39
C PHE A 13 16.42 -7.07 -10.88
N LYS A 14 16.52 -8.10 -11.72
CA LYS A 14 16.09 -8.01 -13.12
C LYS A 14 14.56 -8.03 -13.19
N ARG A 15 13.96 -7.17 -14.03
CA ARG A 15 12.50 -7.15 -14.22
C ARG A 15 12.09 -8.19 -15.26
N GLU A 16 10.86 -8.71 -15.13
CA GLU A 16 10.28 -9.67 -16.08
C GLU A 16 9.76 -9.00 -17.37
N CYS A 17 9.48 -7.70 -17.31
CA CYS A 17 8.67 -7.00 -18.33
C CYS A 17 9.49 -6.35 -19.44
N ASP A 18 10.74 -6.02 -19.13
CA ASP A 18 11.61 -5.14 -19.89
C ASP A 18 13.08 -5.42 -19.53
N ASP A 19 14.00 -4.86 -20.32
CA ASP A 19 15.44 -4.92 -20.06
C ASP A 19 15.90 -4.01 -18.90
N ASN A 20 14.95 -3.49 -18.13
CA ASN A 20 15.21 -2.66 -16.97
C ASN A 20 15.45 -3.49 -15.71
N TYR A 21 16.05 -2.84 -14.73
CA TYR A 21 16.36 -3.37 -13.41
C TYR A 21 15.55 -2.63 -12.34
N LEU A 22 15.35 -3.29 -11.21
CA LEU A 22 14.69 -2.73 -10.04
C LEU A 22 15.71 -2.58 -8.91
N LEU A 23 15.89 -1.35 -8.44
CA LEU A 23 16.59 -1.06 -7.18
C LEU A 23 15.59 -1.13 -6.03
N LEU A 24 15.94 -1.83 -4.95
CA LEU A 24 15.12 -1.95 -3.74
C LEU A 24 15.95 -1.56 -2.51
N LEU A 25 15.46 -0.60 -1.72
CA LEU A 25 16.07 -0.18 -0.46
C LEU A 25 14.99 0.18 0.54
N ASN A 26 14.90 -0.52 1.68
CA ASN A 26 13.94 -0.21 2.76
C ASN A 26 12.49 0.00 2.26
N ASN A 27 12.02 -0.86 1.34
CA ASN A 27 10.71 -0.83 0.65
C ASN A 27 10.54 0.28 -0.41
N LYS A 28 11.56 1.09 -0.66
CA LYS A 28 11.58 2.00 -1.80
C LYS A 28 12.01 1.23 -3.03
N THR A 29 11.37 1.52 -4.15
CA THR A 29 11.67 0.90 -5.43
C THR A 29 11.93 1.93 -6.51
N LEU A 30 12.94 1.70 -7.33
CA LEU A 30 13.22 2.51 -8.52
C LEU A 30 13.51 1.60 -9.72
N SER A 31 12.74 1.76 -10.79
CA SER A 31 13.05 1.09 -12.06
C SER A 31 14.10 1.90 -12.81
N VAL A 32 15.16 1.24 -13.26
CA VAL A 32 16.32 1.87 -13.88
C VAL A 32 16.81 1.06 -15.09
N GLY A 33 17.47 1.72 -16.04
CA GLY A 33 18.13 1.04 -17.17
C GLY A 33 19.48 0.43 -16.79
N PHE A 34 20.13 -0.22 -17.75
CA PHE A 34 21.41 -0.91 -17.54
C PHE A 34 22.54 0.03 -17.07
N LEU A 35 22.62 1.26 -17.59
CA LEU A 35 23.65 2.23 -17.20
C LEU A 35 23.63 2.52 -15.69
N VAL A 36 22.46 2.85 -15.15
CA VAL A 36 22.29 3.13 -13.71
C VAL A 36 22.61 1.89 -12.87
N LYS A 37 22.23 0.70 -13.36
CA LYS A 37 22.51 -0.57 -12.70
C LYS A 37 24.02 -0.83 -12.63
N ASP A 38 24.77 -0.64 -13.71
CA ASP A 38 26.22 -0.86 -13.73
C ASP A 38 26.97 0.23 -12.95
N THR A 39 26.51 1.49 -13.01
CA THR A 39 27.03 2.54 -12.13
C THR A 39 26.84 2.18 -10.65
N LEU A 40 25.68 1.64 -10.27
CA LEU A 40 25.45 1.19 -8.90
C LEU A 40 26.40 0.06 -8.50
N LEU A 41 26.65 -0.93 -9.38
CA LEU A 41 27.58 -2.03 -9.09
C LEU A 41 29.01 -1.54 -8.86
N LEU A 42 29.46 -0.55 -9.64
CA LEU A 42 30.77 0.10 -9.45
C LEU A 42 30.82 0.89 -8.12
N LEU A 43 29.75 1.60 -7.77
CA LEU A 43 29.64 2.26 -6.46
C LEU A 43 29.66 1.26 -5.29
N GLN A 44 29.05 0.08 -5.47
CA GLN A 44 29.05 -1.00 -4.48
C GLN A 44 30.43 -1.68 -4.33
N SER A 45 31.20 -1.77 -5.41
CA SER A 45 32.58 -2.29 -5.38
C SER A 45 33.58 -1.30 -4.79
N GLY A 46 33.22 0.00 -4.75
CA GLY A 46 33.98 1.07 -4.10
C GLY A 46 34.54 2.12 -5.04
N ILE A 47 34.28 2.00 -6.34
CA ILE A 47 34.66 2.99 -7.34
C ILE A 47 33.66 4.15 -7.25
N THR A 48 34.13 5.32 -6.80
CA THR A 48 33.28 6.51 -6.56
C THR A 48 33.62 7.72 -7.43
N ASN A 49 34.76 7.71 -8.11
CA ASN A 49 35.19 8.79 -8.99
C ASN A 49 34.41 8.72 -10.32
N PRO A 50 33.67 9.78 -10.73
CA PRO A 50 32.90 9.79 -11.98
C PRO A 50 33.73 9.49 -13.24
N THR A 51 35.00 9.92 -13.27
CA THR A 51 35.89 9.67 -14.42
C THR A 51 36.25 8.19 -14.54
N GLU A 52 36.56 7.55 -13.41
CA GLU A 52 36.88 6.11 -13.36
C GLU A 52 35.65 5.26 -13.70
N ILE A 53 34.46 5.65 -13.21
CA ILE A 53 33.18 5.02 -13.57
C ILE A 53 32.93 5.13 -15.08
N LYS A 54 33.23 6.28 -15.68
CA LYS A 54 33.08 6.48 -17.13
C LYS A 54 33.97 5.53 -17.92
N GLU A 55 35.23 5.38 -17.52
CA GLU A 55 36.19 4.46 -18.17
C GLU A 55 35.72 3.00 -18.09
N GLU A 56 35.31 2.55 -16.90
CA GLU A 56 34.77 1.20 -16.70
C GLU A 56 33.50 0.95 -17.53
N LEU A 57 32.57 1.90 -17.56
CA LEU A 57 31.34 1.77 -18.36
C LEU A 57 31.63 1.74 -19.87
N TYR A 58 32.64 2.47 -20.34
CA TYR A 58 33.10 2.39 -21.73
C TYR A 58 33.66 1.00 -22.05
N ILE A 59 34.41 0.39 -21.13
CA ILE A 59 34.95 -0.96 -21.32
C ILE A 59 33.81 -1.98 -21.44
N ILE A 60 32.80 -1.89 -20.56
CA ILE A 60 31.69 -2.84 -20.48
C ILE A 60 30.74 -2.71 -21.68
N HIS A 61 30.33 -1.48 -22.03
CA HIS A 61 29.25 -1.25 -23.00
C HIS A 61 29.72 -0.74 -24.36
N LYS A 62 30.98 -0.31 -24.49
CA LYS A 62 31.51 0.34 -25.70
C LYS A 62 30.71 1.58 -26.12
N LEU A 63 30.15 2.30 -25.14
CA LEU A 63 29.39 3.53 -25.34
C LEU A 63 30.18 4.73 -24.80
N GLU A 64 30.27 5.79 -25.60
CA GLU A 64 30.77 7.07 -25.12
C GLU A 64 29.68 7.79 -24.33
N ILE A 65 29.94 8.03 -23.05
CA ILE A 65 29.02 8.68 -22.11
C ILE A 65 29.68 9.95 -21.60
N GLU A 66 28.93 11.05 -21.57
CA GLU A 66 29.45 12.30 -21.01
C GLU A 66 29.58 12.21 -19.48
N ILE A 67 30.58 12.88 -18.92
CA ILE A 67 30.81 12.83 -17.47
C ILE A 67 29.62 13.42 -16.69
N ILE A 68 28.93 14.39 -17.28
CA ILE A 68 27.74 15.03 -16.71
C ILE A 68 26.60 14.02 -16.54
N ASP A 69 26.47 13.05 -17.45
CA ASP A 69 25.46 12.01 -17.35
C ASP A 69 25.78 11.03 -16.23
N ILE A 70 27.06 10.68 -16.06
CA ILE A 70 27.51 9.86 -14.92
C ILE A 70 27.23 10.57 -13.59
N GLU A 71 27.53 11.87 -13.50
CA GLU A 71 27.22 12.68 -12.32
C GLU A 71 25.70 12.73 -12.05
N ASN A 72 24.88 12.87 -13.09
CA ASN A 72 23.42 12.83 -12.97
C ASN A 72 22.91 11.46 -12.49
N ILE A 73 23.50 10.36 -12.97
CA ILE A 73 23.18 9.00 -12.53
C ILE A 73 23.56 8.82 -11.05
N ILE A 74 24.78 9.22 -10.65
CA ILE A 74 25.23 9.17 -9.26
C ILE A 74 24.29 10.00 -8.38
N ARG A 75 23.88 11.19 -8.84
CA ARG A 75 22.93 12.04 -8.13
C ARG A 75 21.56 11.37 -7.98
N LEU A 76 21.08 10.67 -9.01
CA LEU A 76 19.84 9.90 -8.95
C LEU A 76 19.93 8.75 -7.92
N ILE A 77 21.02 7.99 -7.93
CA ILE A 77 21.26 6.91 -6.97
C ILE A 77 21.34 7.48 -5.55
N ASN A 78 22.13 8.53 -5.35
CA ASN A 78 22.21 9.22 -4.06
C ASN A 78 20.85 9.71 -3.58
N LYS A 79 20.06 10.30 -4.47
CA LYS A 79 18.70 10.72 -4.15
C LYS A 79 17.85 9.55 -3.68
N PHE A 80 17.92 8.41 -4.37
CA PHE A 80 17.20 7.19 -3.98
C PHE A 80 17.64 6.63 -2.62
N THR A 81 18.95 6.61 -2.36
CA THR A 81 19.55 6.15 -1.11
C THR A 81 19.13 7.05 0.07
N PHE A 82 19.37 8.34 -0.05
CA PHE A 82 19.36 9.28 1.07
C PHE A 82 18.01 10.02 1.24
N GLU A 83 17.18 10.19 0.21
CA GLU A 83 15.85 10.78 0.40
C GLU A 83 14.89 9.74 0.99
N SER A 84 14.49 9.93 2.25
CA SER A 84 13.39 9.16 2.84
C SER A 84 12.09 9.38 2.06
N THR A 85 11.60 8.37 1.34
CA THR A 85 10.18 8.32 1.02
C THR A 85 9.46 7.80 2.25
N GLU A 86 8.72 8.65 2.95
CA GLU A 86 7.88 8.16 4.04
C GLU A 86 6.79 7.25 3.46
N PRO A 87 6.58 6.05 4.04
CA PRO A 87 5.45 5.20 3.67
C PRO A 87 4.14 5.96 3.91
N PHE A 88 3.12 5.71 3.07
CA PHE A 88 1.82 6.38 3.19
C PHE A 88 1.08 6.05 4.49
N TYR A 89 1.52 5.00 5.17
CA TYR A 89 1.08 4.61 6.48
C TYR A 89 2.27 4.55 7.43
N VAL A 90 1.97 4.73 8.69
CA VAL A 90 2.90 4.56 9.77
C VAL A 90 2.99 3.09 10.13
N LYS A 91 4.18 2.48 10.07
CA LYS A 91 4.39 1.16 10.68
C LYS A 91 4.36 1.28 12.20
N LEU A 92 3.53 0.48 12.87
CA LEU A 92 3.49 0.40 14.33
C LEU A 92 4.35 -0.77 14.84
N PHE A 93 4.07 -1.99 14.40
CA PHE A 93 4.84 -3.18 14.75
C PHE A 93 4.71 -4.27 13.68
N LYS A 94 5.76 -5.09 13.55
CA LYS A 94 5.76 -6.32 12.74
C LYS A 94 5.02 -7.40 13.53
N LEU A 95 4.13 -8.14 12.87
CA LEU A 95 3.44 -9.29 13.47
C LEU A 95 4.27 -10.55 13.30
N PHE A 96 4.55 -10.94 12.06
CA PHE A 96 5.35 -12.13 11.74
C PHE A 96 5.88 -12.07 10.29
N ASP A 97 6.74 -13.03 9.96
CA ASP A 97 7.27 -13.24 8.62
C ASP A 97 6.53 -14.39 7.94
N PRO A 98 5.76 -14.15 6.86
CA PRO A 98 4.99 -15.21 6.21
C PRO A 98 5.84 -16.10 5.27
N SER A 99 7.13 -15.81 5.07
CA SER A 99 7.97 -16.54 4.11
C SER A 99 8.07 -18.04 4.40
N SER A 100 7.99 -18.44 5.68
CA SER A 100 8.03 -19.84 6.12
C SER A 100 6.70 -20.59 5.94
N ILE A 101 5.60 -19.89 5.66
CA ILE A 101 4.27 -20.51 5.56
C ILE A 101 4.10 -21.07 4.15
N HIS A 102 3.92 -22.39 4.07
CA HIS A 102 3.62 -23.10 2.82
C HIS A 102 2.21 -23.68 2.91
N VAL A 103 1.30 -23.17 2.10
CA VAL A 103 -0.08 -23.67 2.01
C VAL A 103 -0.29 -24.26 0.62
N GLY A 104 -0.84 -25.47 0.55
CA GLY A 104 -1.11 -26.22 -0.69
C GLY A 104 -2.25 -25.65 -1.55
N ILE A 105 -2.41 -24.32 -1.60
CA ILE A 105 -3.52 -23.64 -2.32
C ILE A 105 -3.04 -22.86 -3.55
N ASN A 106 -1.90 -23.25 -4.13
CA ASN A 106 -1.35 -22.65 -5.35
C ASN A 106 -2.31 -22.71 -6.55
N PHE A 107 -3.26 -23.66 -6.54
CA PHE A 107 -4.29 -23.81 -7.57
C PHE A 107 -5.28 -22.64 -7.59
N LEU A 108 -5.58 -22.03 -6.43
CA LEU A 108 -6.48 -20.86 -6.35
C LEU A 108 -5.95 -19.68 -7.15
N PHE A 109 -4.64 -19.57 -7.26
CA PHE A 109 -3.96 -18.51 -7.99
C PHE A 109 -3.72 -18.87 -9.46
N ASN A 110 -4.24 -19.99 -9.97
CA ASN A 110 -4.22 -20.24 -11.41
C ASN A 110 -5.06 -19.15 -12.10
N LYS A 111 -4.56 -18.53 -13.16
CA LYS A 111 -5.20 -17.36 -13.80
C LYS A 111 -6.69 -17.60 -14.11
N VAL A 112 -7.01 -18.75 -14.67
CA VAL A 112 -8.39 -19.10 -15.05
C VAL A 112 -9.25 -19.29 -13.80
N VAL A 113 -8.80 -20.16 -12.89
CA VAL A 113 -9.51 -20.45 -11.64
C VAL A 113 -9.73 -19.19 -10.82
N PHE A 114 -8.70 -18.36 -10.68
CA PHE A 114 -8.71 -17.12 -9.90
C PHE A 114 -9.79 -16.17 -10.40
N TYR A 115 -9.77 -15.78 -11.68
CA TYR A 115 -10.72 -14.79 -12.19
C TYR A 115 -12.17 -15.29 -12.23
N TYR A 116 -12.41 -16.54 -12.65
CA TYR A 116 -13.77 -17.09 -12.65
C TYR A 116 -14.34 -17.20 -11.23
N SER A 117 -13.56 -17.74 -10.28
CA SER A 117 -14.01 -17.83 -8.90
C SER A 117 -14.12 -16.45 -8.24
N PHE A 118 -13.25 -15.49 -8.55
CA PHE A 118 -13.35 -14.11 -8.06
C PHE A 118 -14.67 -13.46 -8.50
N VAL A 119 -15.03 -13.57 -9.78
CA VAL A 119 -16.29 -13.02 -10.31
C VAL A 119 -17.49 -13.72 -9.67
N LEU A 120 -17.47 -15.05 -9.56
CA LEU A 120 -18.52 -15.81 -8.91
C LEU A 120 -18.71 -15.39 -7.45
N LEU A 121 -17.64 -15.31 -6.67
CA LEU A 121 -17.68 -14.90 -5.28
C LEU A 121 -18.13 -13.44 -5.13
N LEU A 122 -17.75 -12.56 -6.05
CA LEU A 122 -18.22 -11.18 -6.07
C LEU A 122 -19.74 -11.13 -6.27
N ILE A 123 -20.26 -11.83 -7.28
CA ILE A 123 -21.72 -11.93 -7.53
C ILE A 123 -22.44 -12.51 -6.31
N LEU A 124 -21.87 -13.53 -5.69
CA LEU A 124 -22.44 -14.19 -4.53
C LEU A 124 -22.49 -13.27 -3.31
N ASN A 125 -21.43 -12.52 -3.03
CA ASN A 125 -21.43 -11.53 -1.95
C ASN A 125 -22.40 -10.39 -2.25
N LEU A 126 -22.51 -9.93 -3.50
CA LEU A 126 -23.50 -8.93 -3.90
C LEU A 126 -24.94 -9.44 -3.70
N PHE A 127 -25.22 -10.69 -4.03
CA PHE A 127 -26.49 -11.33 -3.73
C PHE A 127 -26.75 -11.42 -2.22
N LEU A 128 -25.75 -11.82 -1.44
CA LEU A 128 -25.85 -11.90 0.03
C LEU A 128 -26.16 -10.55 0.68
N ILE A 129 -25.64 -9.44 0.15
CA ILE A 129 -25.99 -8.08 0.62
C ILE A 129 -27.50 -7.81 0.55
N LEU A 130 -28.21 -8.38 -0.43
CA LEU A 130 -29.63 -8.16 -0.62
C LEU A 130 -30.51 -8.96 0.35
N ILE A 131 -29.99 -10.05 0.90
CA ILE A 131 -30.77 -11.00 1.71
C ILE A 131 -30.34 -11.05 3.18
N VAL A 132 -29.10 -10.69 3.52
CA VAL A 132 -28.64 -10.61 4.91
C VAL A 132 -29.15 -9.29 5.51
N SER A 133 -29.92 -9.37 6.58
CA SER A 133 -30.41 -8.18 7.28
C SER A 133 -29.31 -7.57 8.15
N PRO A 134 -29.08 -6.24 8.10
CA PRO A 134 -28.06 -5.59 8.93
C PRO A 134 -28.53 -5.53 10.40
N GLU A 135 -27.76 -6.14 11.29
CA GLU A 135 -28.04 -6.14 12.73
C GLU A 135 -27.07 -5.24 13.52
N LYS A 136 -27.54 -4.77 14.68
CA LYS A 136 -26.73 -4.03 15.65
C LYS A 136 -26.22 -4.97 16.73
N LEU A 137 -24.97 -4.77 17.15
CA LEU A 137 -24.40 -5.45 18.31
C LEU A 137 -25.02 -4.89 19.58
N LYS A 138 -25.37 -5.77 20.53
CA LYS A 138 -26.19 -5.41 21.69
C LYS A 138 -25.36 -5.28 22.98
N SER A 139 -24.20 -5.92 23.04
CA SER A 139 -23.37 -6.01 24.25
C SER A 139 -21.89 -5.71 23.99
N ALA A 140 -21.15 -5.35 25.04
CA ALA A 140 -19.70 -5.14 24.95
C ALA A 140 -18.95 -6.42 24.52
N ASN A 141 -19.42 -7.59 24.97
CA ASN A 141 -18.83 -8.88 24.58
C ASN A 141 -19.00 -9.14 23.08
N GLU A 142 -20.17 -8.84 22.51
CA GLU A 142 -20.39 -8.91 21.06
C GLU A 142 -19.43 -7.99 20.29
N TRP A 143 -19.19 -6.76 20.78
CA TRP A 143 -18.22 -5.85 20.19
C TRP A 143 -16.78 -6.39 20.22
N ILE A 144 -16.36 -7.03 21.32
CA ILE A 144 -15.04 -7.63 21.44
C ILE A 144 -14.89 -8.80 20.46
N ILE A 145 -15.85 -9.73 20.45
CA ILE A 145 -15.84 -10.90 19.56
C ILE A 145 -15.85 -10.45 18.10
N TRP A 146 -16.70 -9.48 17.76
CA TRP A 146 -16.76 -8.90 16.41
C TRP A 146 -15.43 -8.27 16.00
N SER A 147 -14.78 -7.50 16.89
CA SER A 147 -13.51 -6.83 16.60
C SER A 147 -12.36 -7.82 16.38
N LEU A 148 -12.28 -8.87 17.21
CA LEU A 148 -11.29 -9.94 17.05
C LEU A 148 -11.53 -10.72 15.74
N SER A 149 -12.78 -11.03 15.44
CA SER A 149 -13.16 -11.73 14.21
C SER A 149 -12.81 -10.89 12.97
N LEU A 150 -13.05 -9.59 13.01
CA LEU A 150 -12.69 -8.68 11.93
C LEU A 150 -11.17 -8.62 11.72
N GLY A 151 -10.40 -8.58 12.82
CA GLY A 151 -8.94 -8.66 12.77
C GLY A 151 -8.43 -9.94 12.10
N ILE A 152 -9.08 -11.08 12.37
CA ILE A 152 -8.77 -12.36 11.70
C ILE A 152 -9.05 -12.28 10.20
N ILE A 153 -10.18 -11.70 9.77
CA ILE A 153 -10.49 -11.51 8.34
C ILE A 153 -9.41 -10.67 7.65
N LEU A 154 -8.98 -9.57 8.29
CA LEU A 154 -7.91 -8.73 7.77
C LEU A 154 -6.56 -9.48 7.69
N LEU A 155 -6.27 -10.37 8.63
CA LEU A 155 -5.07 -11.22 8.53
C LEU A 155 -5.15 -12.14 7.31
N PHE A 156 -6.31 -12.72 7.03
CA PHE A 156 -6.52 -13.53 5.82
C PHE A 156 -6.41 -12.72 4.53
N HIS A 157 -6.80 -11.44 4.55
CA HIS A 157 -6.56 -10.51 3.44
C HIS A 157 -5.05 -10.37 3.16
N GLU A 158 -4.25 -10.07 4.18
CA GLU A 158 -2.78 -9.98 4.04
C GLU A 158 -2.14 -11.32 3.61
N PHE A 159 -2.66 -12.44 4.12
CA PHE A 159 -2.24 -13.76 3.67
C PHE A 159 -2.52 -14.00 2.18
N GLY A 160 -3.66 -13.53 1.67
CA GLY A 160 -3.98 -13.60 0.25
C GLY A 160 -2.87 -13.00 -0.61
N HIS A 161 -2.45 -11.76 -0.28
CA HIS A 161 -1.34 -11.09 -0.95
C HIS A 161 -0.04 -11.88 -0.88
N SER A 162 0.33 -12.31 0.34
CA SER A 162 1.59 -13.01 0.57
C SER A 162 1.68 -14.34 -0.20
N LEU A 163 0.60 -15.13 -0.19
CA LEU A 163 0.54 -16.41 -0.88
C LEU A 163 0.58 -16.25 -2.41
N SER A 164 -0.16 -15.26 -2.94
CA SER A 164 -0.14 -14.94 -4.37
C SER A 164 1.25 -14.45 -4.81
N ALA A 165 1.90 -13.62 -4.00
CA ALA A 165 3.26 -13.13 -4.23
C ALA A 165 4.28 -14.28 -4.23
N LYS A 166 4.19 -15.19 -3.26
CA LYS A 166 5.06 -16.37 -3.15
C LYS A 166 4.97 -17.29 -4.38
N LYS A 167 3.78 -17.46 -4.96
CA LYS A 167 3.61 -18.20 -6.22
C LYS A 167 4.44 -17.61 -7.37
N TYR A 168 4.65 -16.30 -7.37
CA TYR A 168 5.44 -15.59 -8.37
C TYR A 168 6.89 -15.37 -7.96
N GLY A 169 7.39 -16.09 -6.94
CA GLY A 169 8.79 -15.97 -6.50
C GLY A 169 9.09 -14.64 -5.80
N ILE A 170 8.08 -14.02 -5.19
CA ILE A 170 8.24 -12.85 -4.33
C ILE A 170 8.25 -13.30 -2.87
N ASN A 171 9.30 -12.92 -2.15
CA ASN A 171 9.40 -13.20 -0.73
C ASN A 171 8.82 -12.04 0.08
N CYS A 172 7.69 -12.28 0.73
CA CYS A 172 7.09 -11.31 1.64
C CYS A 172 7.86 -11.29 2.96
N LYS A 173 8.65 -10.24 3.19
CA LYS A 173 9.55 -10.10 4.36
C LYS A 173 8.81 -9.85 5.69
N GLU A 174 7.58 -9.33 5.64
CA GLU A 174 6.78 -9.03 6.84
C GLU A 174 5.29 -8.84 6.55
N ILE A 175 4.48 -9.25 7.52
CA ILE A 175 3.11 -8.77 7.75
C ILE A 175 3.11 -8.01 9.08
N GLY A 176 2.43 -6.87 9.16
CA GLY A 176 2.42 -6.04 10.36
C GLY A 176 1.16 -5.19 10.51
N ILE A 177 1.14 -4.40 11.59
CA ILE A 177 0.09 -3.42 11.87
C ILE A 177 0.65 -2.02 11.67
N GLY A 178 -0.12 -1.19 10.99
CA GLY A 178 0.18 0.22 10.76
C GLY A 178 -1.02 1.13 11.01
N LEU A 179 -0.80 2.44 10.81
CA LEU A 179 -1.84 3.46 10.79
C LEU A 179 -1.82 4.20 9.46
N TYR A 180 -2.95 4.17 8.76
CA TYR A 180 -3.21 5.04 7.61
C TYR A 180 -4.11 6.18 8.07
N LEU A 181 -3.55 7.41 8.13
CA LEU A 181 -4.17 8.53 8.84
C LEU A 181 -4.48 8.16 10.29
N ILE A 182 -5.74 7.94 10.64
CA ILE A 182 -6.18 7.49 11.97
C ILE A 182 -6.66 6.03 11.98
N PHE A 183 -6.74 5.38 10.81
CA PHE A 183 -7.30 4.04 10.71
C PHE A 183 -6.20 2.98 10.90
N PRO A 184 -6.43 1.96 11.74
CA PRO A 184 -5.54 0.82 11.81
C PRO A 184 -5.62 0.05 10.50
N ILE A 185 -4.46 -0.31 9.98
CA ILE A 185 -4.35 -1.18 8.82
C ILE A 185 -3.45 -2.36 9.16
N LEU A 186 -3.73 -3.51 8.56
CA LEU A 186 -2.69 -4.50 8.37
C LEU A 186 -1.95 -4.15 7.07
N TYR A 187 -0.71 -4.61 6.96
CA TYR A 187 0.06 -4.45 5.73
C TYR A 187 0.96 -5.64 5.48
N THR A 188 1.16 -5.94 4.21
CA THR A 188 2.18 -6.87 3.72
C THR A 188 3.24 -6.11 2.95
N ASN A 189 4.51 -6.44 3.18
CA ASN A 189 5.60 -5.86 2.42
C ASN A 189 5.74 -6.54 1.05
N LEU A 190 5.29 -5.84 0.01
CA LEU A 190 5.30 -6.29 -1.39
C LEU A 190 6.24 -5.47 -2.28
N GLY A 191 7.28 -4.83 -1.73
CA GLY A 191 8.20 -3.99 -2.51
C GLY A 191 8.85 -4.72 -3.70
N GLU A 192 9.20 -5.99 -3.54
CA GLU A 192 9.77 -6.78 -4.64
C GLU A 192 8.79 -7.04 -5.80
N SER A 193 7.47 -6.90 -5.59
CA SER A 193 6.46 -7.21 -6.62
C SER A 193 6.59 -6.34 -7.88
N TRP A 194 7.25 -5.18 -7.77
CA TRP A 194 7.55 -4.29 -8.89
C TRP A 194 8.48 -4.94 -9.95
N LYS A 195 9.11 -6.09 -9.65
CA LYS A 195 9.88 -6.87 -10.63
C LYS A 195 9.00 -7.66 -11.60
N LEU A 196 7.76 -7.95 -11.21
CA LEU A 196 6.83 -8.78 -11.97
C LEU A 196 6.10 -8.01 -13.07
N THR A 197 5.47 -8.73 -14.00
CA THR A 197 4.49 -8.18 -14.96
C THR A 197 3.27 -7.55 -14.30
N LYS A 198 2.65 -6.58 -14.98
CA LYS A 198 1.46 -5.88 -14.46
C LYS A 198 0.32 -6.85 -14.16
N GLU A 199 0.17 -7.90 -14.95
CA GLU A 199 -0.87 -8.93 -14.76
C GLU A 199 -0.67 -9.67 -13.43
N LYS A 200 0.58 -10.05 -13.13
CA LYS A 200 0.92 -10.71 -11.86
C LYS A 200 0.73 -9.76 -10.67
N ARG A 201 1.14 -8.49 -10.80
CA ARG A 201 0.92 -7.47 -9.75
C ARG A 201 -0.55 -7.23 -9.48
N ILE A 202 -1.38 -7.11 -10.52
CA ILE A 202 -2.84 -6.97 -10.39
C ILE A 202 -3.42 -8.18 -9.65
N MET A 203 -2.97 -9.41 -9.98
CA MET A 203 -3.45 -10.61 -9.29
C MET A 203 -3.02 -10.66 -7.81
N ILE A 204 -1.80 -10.20 -7.48
CA ILE A 204 -1.36 -10.03 -6.10
C ILE A 204 -2.25 -9.01 -5.39
N ASN A 205 -2.48 -7.82 -5.96
CA ASN A 205 -3.33 -6.80 -5.34
C ASN A 205 -4.79 -7.26 -5.20
N LEU A 206 -5.32 -8.08 -6.11
CA LEU A 206 -6.68 -8.63 -5.99
C LEU A 206 -6.78 -9.76 -4.96
N SER A 207 -5.68 -10.44 -4.62
CA SER A 207 -5.75 -11.64 -3.79
C SER A 207 -6.16 -11.40 -2.34
N GLY A 208 -5.89 -10.22 -1.76
CA GLY A 208 -6.41 -9.88 -0.45
C GLY A 208 -7.94 -9.78 -0.45
N ILE A 209 -8.49 -9.05 -1.43
CA ILE A 209 -9.94 -8.96 -1.65
C ILE A 209 -10.53 -10.34 -1.97
N TYR A 210 -9.85 -11.16 -2.76
CA TYR A 210 -10.30 -12.51 -3.08
C TYR A 210 -10.53 -13.36 -1.82
N PHE A 211 -9.59 -13.34 -0.87
CA PHE A 211 -9.76 -14.03 0.42
C PHE A 211 -10.88 -13.44 1.27
N GLN A 212 -11.04 -12.11 1.26
CA GLN A 212 -12.20 -11.47 1.92
C GLN A 212 -13.53 -11.89 1.32
N LEU A 213 -13.61 -12.12 0.00
CA LEU A 213 -14.84 -12.58 -0.66
C LEU A 213 -15.14 -14.06 -0.36
N ILE A 214 -14.10 -14.91 -0.28
CA ILE A 214 -14.25 -16.30 0.18
C ILE A 214 -14.84 -16.31 1.59
N ILE A 215 -14.18 -15.61 2.52
CA ILE A 215 -14.61 -15.58 3.93
C ILE A 215 -15.97 -14.88 4.07
N GLY A 216 -16.19 -13.80 3.33
CA GLY A 216 -17.46 -13.07 3.29
C GLY A 216 -18.63 -13.96 2.87
N THR A 217 -18.42 -14.85 1.89
CA THR A 217 -19.42 -15.84 1.49
C THR A 217 -19.81 -16.75 2.65
N PHE A 218 -18.82 -17.32 3.35
CA PHE A 218 -19.08 -18.20 4.51
C PHE A 218 -19.78 -17.46 5.64
N ILE A 219 -19.35 -16.24 5.96
CA ILE A 219 -19.97 -15.43 7.01
C ILE A 219 -21.42 -15.06 6.62
N GLY A 220 -21.65 -14.65 5.37
CA GLY A 220 -22.97 -14.25 4.88
C GLY A 220 -23.98 -15.41 4.98
N PHE A 221 -23.63 -16.61 4.49
CA PHE A 221 -24.49 -17.78 4.64
C PHE A 221 -24.68 -18.17 6.11
N SER A 222 -23.63 -18.12 6.92
CA SER A 222 -23.73 -18.44 8.36
C SER A 222 -24.64 -17.45 9.09
N ALA A 223 -24.64 -16.17 8.70
CA ALA A 223 -25.53 -15.16 9.25
C ALA A 223 -27.01 -15.49 8.97
N LEU A 224 -27.33 -15.99 7.77
CA LEU A 224 -28.68 -16.42 7.41
C LEU A 224 -29.13 -17.67 8.17
N LEU A 225 -28.23 -18.64 8.37
CA LEU A 225 -28.55 -19.91 9.03
C LEU A 225 -28.68 -19.78 10.55
N ILE A 226 -27.83 -18.98 11.18
CA ILE A 226 -27.70 -18.92 12.65
C ILE A 226 -28.46 -17.70 13.23
N SER A 227 -28.84 -16.72 12.40
CA SER A 227 -29.48 -15.46 12.86
C SER A 227 -28.66 -14.76 13.95
N SER A 228 -27.38 -14.50 13.67
CA SER A 228 -26.44 -13.89 14.62
C SER A 228 -26.13 -12.43 14.27
N SER A 229 -26.34 -11.53 15.24
CA SER A 229 -26.01 -10.10 15.13
C SER A 229 -24.53 -9.87 14.80
N ILE A 230 -23.63 -10.68 15.41
CA ILE A 230 -22.19 -10.63 15.18
C ILE A 230 -21.89 -10.97 13.72
N LEU A 231 -22.40 -12.08 13.21
CA LEU A 231 -22.11 -12.53 11.84
C LEU A 231 -22.67 -11.56 10.79
N SER A 232 -23.90 -11.09 10.98
CA SER A 232 -24.49 -10.06 10.10
C SER A 232 -23.63 -8.78 10.09
N LYS A 233 -23.30 -8.24 11.27
CA LYS A 233 -22.48 -7.03 11.38
C LYS A 233 -21.09 -7.25 10.78
N LEU A 234 -20.50 -8.43 10.99
CA LEU A 234 -19.18 -8.80 10.47
C LEU A 234 -19.18 -8.90 8.93
N PHE A 235 -20.22 -9.49 8.35
CA PHE A 235 -20.42 -9.55 6.90
C PHE A 235 -20.42 -8.15 6.29
N PHE A 236 -21.29 -7.25 6.77
CA PHE A 236 -21.38 -5.89 6.25
C PHE A 236 -20.10 -5.08 6.47
N ALA A 237 -19.41 -5.27 7.60
CA ALA A 237 -18.13 -4.63 7.85
C ALA A 237 -17.05 -5.11 6.87
N ASN A 238 -16.98 -6.41 6.60
CA ASN A 238 -16.07 -6.98 5.60
C ASN A 238 -16.36 -6.41 4.20
N ILE A 239 -17.63 -6.36 3.79
CA ILE A 239 -18.04 -5.75 2.51
C ILE A 239 -17.62 -4.28 2.43
N ALA A 240 -17.84 -3.49 3.49
CA ALA A 240 -17.41 -2.09 3.51
C ALA A 240 -15.89 -1.94 3.34
N ILE A 241 -15.10 -2.84 3.93
CA ILE A 241 -13.64 -2.87 3.77
C ILE A 241 -13.24 -3.30 2.35
N VAL A 242 -13.92 -4.28 1.75
CA VAL A 242 -13.71 -4.67 0.35
C VAL A 242 -13.95 -3.48 -0.58
N ILE A 243 -15.04 -2.73 -0.39
CA ILE A 243 -15.34 -1.51 -1.17
C ILE A 243 -14.25 -0.46 -0.96
N ALA A 244 -13.78 -0.27 0.27
CA ALA A 244 -12.68 0.65 0.57
C ALA A 244 -11.38 0.23 -0.13
N ASN A 245 -11.02 -1.05 -0.10
CA ASN A 245 -9.82 -1.58 -0.77
C ASN A 245 -9.88 -1.45 -2.30
N ILE A 246 -11.06 -1.61 -2.91
CA ILE A 246 -11.24 -1.44 -4.36
C ILE A 246 -11.17 0.05 -4.78
N ASN A 247 -11.41 0.99 -3.87
CA ASN A 247 -11.45 2.42 -4.19
C ASN A 247 -10.07 2.95 -4.64
N PRO A 248 -9.91 3.41 -5.90
CA PRO A 248 -8.62 3.84 -6.42
C PRO A 248 -8.16 5.23 -5.93
N LEU A 249 -9.01 5.95 -5.18
CA LEU A 249 -8.71 7.29 -4.66
C LEU A 249 -7.93 7.23 -3.33
N ILE A 250 -8.01 6.10 -2.63
CA ILE A 250 -7.25 5.78 -1.42
C ILE A 250 -6.11 4.84 -1.80
N LYS A 251 -4.92 4.99 -1.22
CA LYS A 251 -3.74 4.14 -1.51
C LYS A 251 -3.83 2.73 -0.89
N LEU A 252 -4.91 2.03 -1.21
CA LEU A 252 -5.16 0.62 -0.93
C LEU A 252 -4.99 -0.20 -2.23
N ASP A 253 -5.40 -1.46 -2.26
CA ASP A 253 -5.17 -2.38 -3.39
C ASP A 253 -5.65 -1.83 -4.73
N GLY A 254 -6.86 -1.26 -4.75
CA GLY A 254 -7.51 -0.69 -5.93
C GLY A 254 -6.72 0.48 -6.53
N TYR A 255 -6.01 1.26 -5.71
CA TYR A 255 -5.12 2.30 -6.21
C TYR A 255 -3.95 1.72 -6.98
N TRP A 256 -3.33 0.64 -6.49
CA TRP A 256 -2.21 0.00 -7.16
C TRP A 256 -2.64 -0.75 -8.41
N ILE A 257 -3.81 -1.40 -8.39
CA ILE A 257 -4.43 -1.99 -9.58
C ILE A 257 -4.66 -0.90 -10.64
N PHE A 258 -5.26 0.23 -10.25
CA PHE A 258 -5.54 1.32 -11.19
C PHE A 258 -4.25 2.00 -11.70
N ALA A 259 -3.23 2.11 -10.86
CA ALA A 259 -1.90 2.57 -11.24
C ALA A 259 -1.25 1.64 -12.28
N ASP A 260 -1.36 0.32 -12.09
CA ASP A 260 -0.89 -0.69 -13.05
C ASP A 260 -1.66 -0.64 -14.38
N LEU A 261 -2.98 -0.46 -14.35
CA LEU A 261 -3.81 -0.31 -15.56
C LEU A 261 -3.45 0.93 -16.37
N LEU A 262 -3.04 2.02 -15.69
CA LEU A 262 -2.56 3.25 -16.33
C LEU A 262 -1.06 3.22 -16.68
N ASN A 263 -0.33 2.15 -16.31
CA ASN A 263 1.12 2.04 -16.40
C ASN A 263 1.88 3.20 -15.73
N VAL A 264 1.40 3.65 -14.57
CA VAL A 264 2.01 4.76 -13.81
C VAL A 264 2.44 4.25 -12.44
N GLY A 265 3.75 4.23 -12.16
CA GLY A 265 4.27 3.69 -10.89
C GLY A 265 3.75 4.41 -9.63
N ASN A 266 3.68 5.75 -9.63
CA ASN A 266 3.09 6.51 -8.53
C ASN A 266 2.00 7.44 -9.06
N LEU A 267 0.80 6.89 -9.19
CA LEU A 267 -0.36 7.56 -9.75
C LEU A 267 -0.67 8.91 -9.07
N SER A 268 -0.65 8.95 -7.74
CA SER A 268 -0.88 10.17 -6.97
C SER A 268 0.16 11.26 -7.25
N LYS A 269 1.45 10.90 -7.35
CA LYS A 269 2.51 11.87 -7.67
C LYS A 269 2.39 12.39 -9.10
N ALA A 270 2.10 11.51 -10.05
CA ALA A 270 1.88 11.88 -11.45
C ALA A 270 0.66 12.78 -11.62
N ALA A 271 -0.47 12.41 -11.00
CA ALA A 271 -1.71 13.19 -11.00
C ALA A 271 -1.53 14.58 -10.36
N ASN A 272 -0.84 14.66 -9.22
CA ASN A 272 -0.53 15.94 -8.58
C ASN A 272 0.40 16.82 -9.44
N LYS A 273 1.29 16.22 -10.25
CA LYS A 273 2.14 16.97 -11.19
C LYS A 273 1.29 17.64 -12.27
N GLU A 274 0.25 16.96 -12.77
CA GLU A 274 -0.68 17.54 -13.74
C GLU A 274 -1.47 18.71 -13.14
N LEU A 275 -1.95 18.61 -11.89
CA LEU A 275 -2.65 19.72 -11.21
C LEU A 275 -1.78 20.96 -10.98
N ARG A 276 -0.46 20.79 -10.86
CA ARG A 276 0.48 21.88 -10.59
C ARG A 276 1.01 22.55 -11.86
N LYS A 277 0.63 22.07 -13.06
CA LYS A 277 1.02 22.72 -14.30
C LYS A 277 0.41 24.13 -14.34
N PRO A 278 1.19 25.15 -14.71
CA PRO A 278 0.66 26.51 -14.84
C PRO A 278 -0.43 26.53 -15.90
N ILE A 279 -1.50 27.28 -15.64
CA ILE A 279 -2.57 27.50 -16.60
C ILE A 279 -2.01 28.42 -17.69
N SER A 280 -1.69 27.84 -18.84
CA SER A 280 -1.23 28.55 -20.04
C SER A 280 -2.21 28.35 -21.19
N SER A 281 -2.04 29.11 -22.28
CA SER A 281 -2.83 28.97 -23.52
C SER A 281 -2.84 27.55 -24.08
N ASP A 282 -1.78 26.77 -23.82
CA ASP A 282 -1.62 25.39 -24.29
C ASP A 282 -1.83 24.34 -23.18
N PHE A 283 -2.38 24.74 -22.03
CA PHE A 283 -2.62 23.85 -20.89
C PHE A 283 -3.40 22.59 -21.30
N PHE A 284 -4.53 22.76 -21.97
CA PHE A 284 -5.37 21.64 -22.39
C PHE A 284 -4.74 20.76 -23.47
N LYS A 285 -3.83 21.30 -24.29
CA LYS A 285 -3.13 20.53 -25.33
C LYS A 285 -2.06 19.61 -24.74
N ASN A 286 -1.40 20.04 -23.67
CA ASN A 286 -0.24 19.35 -23.08
C ASN A 286 -0.59 18.58 -21.79
N MET A 287 -1.86 18.51 -21.43
CA MET A 287 -2.34 17.84 -20.22
C MET A 287 -2.63 16.37 -20.48
N ASN A 288 -2.22 15.51 -19.54
CA ASN A 288 -2.71 14.14 -19.54
C ASN A 288 -4.12 14.12 -18.91
N ALA A 289 -5.15 14.12 -19.76
CA ALA A 289 -6.55 14.22 -19.33
C ALA A 289 -6.95 13.15 -18.29
N LYS A 290 -6.50 11.91 -18.46
CA LYS A 290 -6.81 10.80 -17.53
C LYS A 290 -6.25 11.09 -16.14
N LEU A 291 -4.99 11.51 -16.07
CA LEU A 291 -4.32 11.83 -14.80
C LEU A 291 -4.90 13.07 -14.14
N PHE A 292 -5.30 14.08 -14.93
CA PHE A 292 -5.92 15.28 -14.41
C PHE A 292 -7.31 15.01 -13.82
N VAL A 293 -8.17 14.28 -14.54
CA VAL A 293 -9.51 13.88 -14.03
C VAL A 293 -9.37 13.06 -12.76
N TYR A 294 -8.44 12.09 -12.73
CA TYR A 294 -8.15 11.33 -11.52
C TYR A 294 -7.71 12.24 -10.37
N ALA A 295 -6.86 13.23 -10.64
CA ALA A 295 -6.39 14.18 -9.64
C ALA A 295 -7.54 15.00 -9.03
N LEU A 296 -8.48 15.46 -9.85
CA LEU A 296 -9.68 16.18 -9.40
C LEU A 296 -10.58 15.28 -8.55
N LEU A 297 -10.91 14.09 -9.03
CA LEU A 297 -11.73 13.12 -8.28
C LEU A 297 -11.09 12.79 -6.93
N ARG A 298 -9.77 12.58 -6.91
CA ARG A 298 -9.03 12.32 -5.69
C ARG A 298 -9.01 13.52 -4.74
N ALA A 299 -8.90 14.75 -5.26
CA ALA A 299 -8.95 15.96 -4.45
C ALA A 299 -10.33 16.11 -3.79
N VAL A 300 -11.41 16.01 -4.56
CA VAL A 300 -12.79 16.06 -4.06
C VAL A 300 -13.02 14.98 -3.00
N PHE A 301 -12.61 13.75 -3.28
CA PHE A 301 -12.72 12.64 -2.34
C PHE A 301 -11.93 12.88 -1.05
N THR A 302 -10.70 13.40 -1.16
CA THR A 302 -9.85 13.70 0.01
C THR A 302 -10.47 14.81 0.86
N ILE A 303 -11.00 15.87 0.23
CA ILE A 303 -11.70 16.96 0.93
C ILE A 303 -12.94 16.43 1.64
N ALA A 304 -13.76 15.63 0.96
CA ALA A 304 -14.94 15.02 1.56
C ALA A 304 -14.59 14.13 2.75
N MET A 305 -13.58 13.25 2.60
CA MET A 305 -13.07 12.42 3.70
C MET A 305 -12.60 13.27 4.88
N LEU A 306 -11.79 14.30 4.65
CA LEU A 306 -11.33 15.18 5.73
C LEU A 306 -12.48 15.91 6.41
N ALA A 307 -13.45 16.43 5.64
CA ALA A 307 -14.63 17.07 6.18
C ALA A 307 -15.42 16.09 7.07
N THR A 308 -15.67 14.86 6.62
CA THR A 308 -16.36 13.85 7.43
C THR A 308 -15.60 13.49 8.70
N MET A 309 -14.27 13.36 8.63
CA MET A 309 -13.43 13.12 9.81
C MET A 309 -13.50 14.28 10.81
N ILE A 310 -13.44 15.53 10.33
CA ILE A 310 -13.57 16.73 11.18
C ILE A 310 -14.95 16.78 11.81
N THR A 311 -16.02 16.52 11.06
CA THR A 311 -17.38 16.44 11.61
C THR A 311 -17.49 15.36 12.69
N MET A 312 -16.93 14.16 12.46
CA MET A 312 -16.91 13.10 13.47
C MET A 312 -16.17 13.54 14.74
N LEU A 313 -15.03 14.21 14.61
CA LEU A 313 -14.27 14.76 15.75
C LEU A 313 -15.05 15.81 16.53
N ILE A 314 -15.65 16.77 15.82
CA ILE A 314 -16.47 17.83 16.44
C ILE A 314 -17.67 17.22 17.17
N THR A 315 -18.37 16.27 16.54
CA THR A 315 -19.52 15.61 17.19
C THR A 315 -19.11 14.82 18.42
N ALA A 316 -17.99 14.09 18.38
CA ALA A 316 -17.46 13.39 19.54
C ALA A 316 -17.11 14.38 20.66
N PHE A 317 -16.46 15.51 20.34
CA PHE A 317 -16.09 16.53 21.32
C PHE A 317 -17.31 17.21 21.96
N ILE A 318 -18.31 17.60 21.16
CA ILE A 318 -19.57 18.15 21.66
C ILE A 318 -20.25 17.16 22.60
N LYS A 319 -20.27 15.86 22.25
CA LYS A 319 -20.86 14.83 23.11
C LYS A 319 -20.18 14.72 24.46
N ILE A 320 -18.84 14.84 24.50
CA ILE A 320 -18.05 14.83 25.75
C ILE A 320 -18.40 16.03 26.61
N ILE A 321 -18.44 17.25 26.03
CA ILE A 321 -18.79 18.47 26.76
C ILE A 321 -20.20 18.39 27.34
N ASN A 322 -21.15 17.92 26.54
CA ASN A 322 -22.55 17.82 26.93
C ASN A 322 -22.85 16.62 27.86
N GLN A 323 -21.82 15.89 28.31
CA GLN A 323 -21.95 14.67 29.12
C GLN A 323 -22.94 13.65 28.52
N SER A 324 -23.08 13.67 27.20
CA SER A 324 -23.98 12.77 26.49
C SER A 324 -23.34 11.39 26.33
N HIS A 325 -24.16 10.36 26.14
CA HIS A 325 -23.66 9.00 25.95
C HIS A 325 -22.80 8.91 24.69
N LEU A 326 -21.52 8.56 24.86
CA LEU A 326 -20.61 8.31 23.76
C LEU A 326 -20.93 6.97 23.09
N SER A 327 -20.99 6.96 21.77
CA SER A 327 -21.07 5.72 21.00
C SER A 327 -19.69 5.08 20.89
N TYR A 328 -19.65 3.78 20.58
CA TYR A 328 -18.39 3.06 20.34
C TYR A 328 -17.48 3.75 19.30
N ASN A 329 -18.07 4.33 18.26
CA ASN A 329 -17.34 5.07 17.22
C ASN A 329 -16.62 6.30 17.80
N ASP A 330 -17.22 6.97 18.79
CA ASP A 330 -16.61 8.13 19.44
C ASP A 330 -15.36 7.70 20.25
N TYR A 331 -15.41 6.54 20.92
CA TYR A 331 -14.26 5.99 21.65
C TYR A 331 -13.10 5.58 20.73
N LEU A 332 -13.39 4.96 19.59
CA LEU A 332 -12.35 4.59 18.62
C LEU A 332 -11.56 5.83 18.18
N ILE A 333 -12.27 6.90 17.82
CA ILE A 333 -11.66 8.16 17.38
C ILE A 333 -10.74 8.73 18.49
N ILE A 334 -11.21 8.76 19.74
CA ILE A 334 -10.43 9.27 20.87
C ILE A 334 -9.15 8.44 21.08
N VAL A 335 -9.27 7.11 21.11
CA VAL A 335 -8.11 6.20 21.28
C VAL A 335 -7.10 6.40 20.16
N PHE A 336 -7.55 6.53 18.91
CA PHE A 336 -6.64 6.74 17.78
C PHE A 336 -5.95 8.10 17.80
N ILE A 337 -6.64 9.19 18.19
CA ILE A 337 -6.00 10.49 18.40
C ILE A 337 -4.90 10.38 19.46
N ILE A 338 -5.16 9.71 20.58
CA ILE A 338 -4.17 9.52 21.66
C ILE A 338 -2.97 8.73 21.15
N CYS A 339 -3.19 7.63 20.43
CA CYS A 339 -2.12 6.84 19.82
C CYS A 339 -1.29 7.66 18.82
N TYR A 340 -1.95 8.47 17.99
CA TYR A 340 -1.30 9.33 17.00
C TYR A 340 -0.49 10.45 17.67
N ALA A 341 -1.06 11.12 18.66
CA ALA A 341 -0.40 12.15 19.47
C ALA A 341 0.84 11.59 20.18
N LYS A 342 0.74 10.41 20.83
CA LYS A 342 1.86 9.74 21.49
C LYS A 342 3.01 9.45 20.52
N LYS A 343 2.73 9.08 19.27
CA LYS A 343 3.75 8.86 18.25
C LYS A 343 4.42 10.16 17.82
N TYR A 344 3.66 11.23 17.58
CA TYR A 344 4.24 12.52 17.21
C TYR A 344 5.08 13.12 18.32
N ILE A 345 4.63 12.98 19.58
CA ILE A 345 5.43 13.32 20.75
C ILE A 345 6.73 12.52 20.77
N LYS A 346 6.70 11.20 20.52
CA LYS A 346 7.90 10.37 20.46
C LYS A 346 8.86 10.79 19.33
N ILE A 347 8.34 11.06 18.12
CA ILE A 347 9.13 11.55 16.99
C ILE A 347 9.74 12.92 17.30
N TRP A 348 8.95 13.82 17.89
CA TRP A 348 9.39 15.16 18.29
C TRP A 348 10.49 15.09 19.35
N ILE A 349 10.33 14.25 20.39
CA ILE A 349 11.37 13.99 21.41
C ILE A 349 12.63 13.41 20.77
N CYS A 350 12.52 12.45 19.85
CA CYS A 350 13.68 11.88 19.14
C CYS A 350 14.39 12.93 18.26
N LYS A 351 13.64 13.84 17.63
CA LYS A 351 14.18 14.92 16.81
C LYS A 351 14.86 15.99 17.67
N MET A 352 14.31 16.30 18.84
CA MET A 352 14.94 17.17 19.84
C MET A 352 16.25 16.56 20.35
N LYS A 353 16.26 15.27 20.74
CA LYS A 353 17.50 14.60 21.20
C LYS A 353 18.63 14.59 20.15
N LYS A 354 18.30 14.55 18.86
CA LYS A 354 19.30 14.64 17.77
C LYS A 354 19.89 16.04 17.54
N ASN A 355 19.26 17.10 18.07
CA ASN A 355 19.75 18.47 17.94
C ASN A 355 20.60 18.93 19.14
N TYR A 356 20.73 18.10 20.18
CA TYR A 356 21.49 18.40 21.41
C TYR A 356 22.70 17.47 21.63
N PHE A 357 23.05 16.61 20.66
CA PHE A 357 24.22 15.74 20.69
C PHE A 357 25.01 15.82 19.39
#